data_AF-A0A535A2D8-F1
#
_entry.id   AF-A0A535A2D8-F1
#
_cell.length_a   1.000
_cell.length_b   1.000
_cell.length_c   1.000
_cell.angle_alpha   90.00
_cell.angle_beta   90.00
_cell.angle_gamma   90.00
#
_symmetry.space_group_name_H-M   'P 1'
#
loop_
_entity.id
_entity.type
_entity.pdbx_description
1 polymer ?
#
loop_
_entity_poly.entity_id
_entity_poly.type
_entity_poly.pdbx_seq_one_letter_code
_entity_poly.pdbx_strand_id
1 'polypeptide(L)'
;MSIYATLWRLQFPRYGDDHTACEWVEVVAQGVPGHIGTPSPGHGYESGDPFADFLPPPMVLAPDDQAERLRAVVFVRDGTPKDGQRYVDTLLVLTGEEYEKSTFDEIHGRICDALRGARPEVVMEAWGSDGSVRLMTRDGSSRLLNPEELRRSRG
;
A
#
# COMPACT_ATOMS: atom_id res chain seq x y z
N MET A 1 -7.84 -19.99 -8.04
CA MET A 1 -8.54 -18.69 -8.19
C MET A 1 -8.05 -17.74 -7.11
N SER A 2 -8.07 -16.43 -7.36
CA SER A 2 -7.66 -15.39 -6.41
C SER A 2 -8.89 -14.80 -5.71
N ILE A 3 -8.81 -14.49 -4.41
CA ILE A 3 -9.90 -13.82 -3.66
C ILE A 3 -9.94 -12.30 -3.86
N TYR A 4 -9.05 -11.77 -4.69
CA TYR A 4 -8.84 -10.34 -4.85
C TYR A 4 -9.29 -9.82 -6.22
N ALA A 5 -9.81 -8.60 -6.23
CA ALA A 5 -10.04 -7.78 -7.42
C ALA A 5 -9.08 -6.58 -7.42
N THR A 6 -8.45 -6.29 -8.55
CA THR A 6 -7.57 -5.12 -8.66
C THR A 6 -8.43 -3.86 -8.75
N LEU A 7 -8.24 -2.91 -7.82
CA LEU A 7 -8.91 -1.61 -7.84
C LEU A 7 -8.11 -0.60 -8.67
N TRP A 8 -6.81 -0.50 -8.40
CA TRP A 8 -5.89 0.39 -9.11
C TRP A 8 -4.43 -0.05 -8.94
N ARG A 9 -3.57 0.54 -9.79
CA ARG A 9 -2.11 0.42 -9.77
C ARG A 9 -1.51 1.80 -9.98
N LEU A 10 -0.66 2.26 -9.07
CA LEU A 10 -0.10 3.62 -9.08
C LEU A 10 1.38 3.58 -8.67
N GLN A 11 2.14 4.58 -9.10
CA GLN A 11 3.54 4.74 -8.71
C GLN A 11 3.66 5.55 -7.41
N PHE A 12 4.55 5.10 -6.53
CA PHE A 12 4.91 5.77 -5.29
C PHE A 12 6.43 5.90 -5.17
N PRO A 13 6.96 6.90 -4.44
CA PRO A 13 8.37 6.93 -4.11
C PRO A 13 8.74 5.65 -3.36
N ARG A 14 9.77 4.95 -3.82
CA ARG A 14 10.20 3.62 -3.33
C ARG A 14 10.40 3.59 -1.81
N TYR A 15 10.81 4.72 -1.24
CA TYR A 15 11.06 4.91 0.19
C TYR A 15 10.11 5.92 0.85
N GLY A 16 8.96 6.19 0.23
CA GLY A 16 7.89 7.02 0.80
C GLY A 16 8.08 8.53 0.72
N ASP A 17 9.25 9.01 0.31
CA ASP A 17 9.55 10.44 0.20
C ASP A 17 9.85 10.84 -1.26
N ASP A 18 9.12 11.83 -1.76
CA ASP A 18 9.37 12.41 -3.08
C ASP A 18 10.54 13.40 -3.01
N HIS A 19 11.56 13.16 -3.83
CA HIS A 19 12.71 14.03 -4.00
C HIS A 19 13.35 13.75 -5.37
N THR A 20 14.24 14.64 -5.83
CA THR A 20 14.77 14.64 -7.21
C THR A 20 15.41 13.31 -7.67
N ALA A 21 15.91 12.52 -6.72
CA ALA A 21 16.61 11.26 -6.97
C ALA A 21 15.86 10.03 -6.47
N CYS A 22 14.58 10.17 -6.10
CA CYS A 22 13.82 9.04 -5.60
C CYS A 22 13.58 8.03 -6.73
N GLU A 23 13.73 6.76 -6.40
CA GLU A 23 13.26 5.67 -7.24
C GLU A 23 11.75 5.50 -7.04
N TRP A 24 11.08 4.92 -8.03
CA TRP A 24 9.64 4.66 -7.97
C TRP A 24 9.36 3.16 -7.84
N VAL A 25 8.26 2.83 -7.17
CA VAL A 25 7.73 1.47 -7.10
C VAL A 25 6.25 1.49 -7.46
N GLU A 26 5.78 0.46 -8.16
CA GLU A 26 4.34 0.29 -8.37
C GLU A 26 3.70 -0.33 -7.13
N VAL A 27 2.62 0.28 -6.64
CA VAL A 27 1.77 -0.22 -5.58
C VAL A 27 0.41 -0.58 -6.17
N VAL A 28 -0.10 -1.73 -5.76
CA VAL A 28 -1.38 -2.28 -6.22
C VAL A 28 -2.36 -2.33 -5.05
N ALA A 29 -3.54 -1.75 -5.24
CA ALA A 29 -4.66 -1.92 -4.32
C ALA A 29 -5.55 -3.09 -4.78
N GLN A 30 -5.73 -4.05 -3.89
CA GLN A 30 -6.48 -5.28 -4.12
C GLN A 30 -7.68 -5.32 -3.18
N GLY A 31 -8.89 -5.18 -3.72
CA GLY A 31 -10.14 -5.32 -2.98
C GLY A 31 -10.46 -6.79 -2.73
N VAL A 32 -10.91 -7.11 -1.52
CA VAL A 32 -11.51 -8.39 -1.16
C VAL A 32 -13.03 -8.20 -1.10
N PRO A 33 -13.81 -8.86 -1.97
CA PRO A 33 -15.27 -8.73 -1.95
C PRO A 33 -15.90 -9.16 -0.62
N GLY A 34 -17.04 -8.57 -0.26
CA GLY A 34 -17.71 -8.79 1.04
C GLY A 34 -18.13 -10.23 1.30
N HIS A 35 -18.39 -11.02 0.25
CA HIS A 35 -18.78 -12.43 0.36
C HIS A 35 -17.61 -13.38 0.69
N ILE A 36 -16.36 -12.89 0.71
CA ILE A 36 -15.20 -13.72 1.02
C ILE A 36 -15.09 -13.94 2.52
N GLY A 37 -15.23 -15.21 2.95
CA GLY A 37 -15.17 -15.60 4.37
C GLY A 37 -16.44 -15.31 5.16
N THR A 38 -17.52 -14.86 4.51
CA THR A 38 -18.77 -14.50 5.19
C THR A 38 -19.44 -15.71 5.84
N PRO A 39 -19.90 -15.63 7.10
CA PRO A 39 -20.69 -16.70 7.71
C PRO A 39 -22.14 -16.74 7.17
N SER A 40 -22.54 -15.78 6.32
CA SER A 40 -23.89 -15.75 5.73
C SER A 40 -24.13 -16.97 4.83
N PRO A 41 -25.34 -17.58 4.86
CA PRO A 41 -25.64 -18.76 4.06
C PRO A 41 -25.52 -18.53 2.55
N GLY A 42 -25.07 -19.55 1.83
CA GLY A 42 -24.99 -19.57 0.36
C GLY A 42 -23.66 -19.11 -0.22
N HIS A 43 -22.66 -18.84 0.63
CA HIS A 43 -21.35 -18.33 0.20
C HIS A 43 -20.19 -19.32 0.45
N GLY A 44 -20.43 -20.44 1.14
CA GLY A 44 -19.46 -21.52 1.30
C GLY A 44 -18.45 -21.34 2.44
N TYR A 45 -18.68 -20.39 3.35
CA TYR A 45 -17.84 -20.15 4.53
C TYR A 45 -18.65 -20.26 5.84
N GLU A 46 -19.80 -20.92 5.82
CA GLU A 46 -20.70 -21.09 6.97
C GLU A 46 -20.03 -21.86 8.12
N SER A 47 -19.04 -22.71 7.82
CA SER A 47 -18.24 -23.43 8.81
C SER A 47 -17.06 -22.62 9.38
N GLY A 48 -16.83 -21.40 8.88
CA GLY A 48 -15.77 -20.51 9.33
C GLY A 48 -15.01 -19.82 8.20
N ASP A 49 -14.32 -18.74 8.57
CA ASP A 49 -13.52 -17.92 7.67
C ASP A 49 -12.06 -18.41 7.58
N PRO A 50 -11.64 -18.96 6.43
CA PRO A 50 -10.28 -19.47 6.26
C PRO A 50 -9.22 -18.37 6.11
N PHE A 51 -9.63 -17.09 6.08
CA PHE A 51 -8.75 -15.94 5.88
C PHE A 51 -8.60 -15.05 7.12
N ALA A 52 -9.17 -15.47 8.25
CA ALA A 52 -9.24 -14.69 9.49
C ALA A 52 -7.87 -14.37 10.11
N ASP A 53 -6.80 -15.05 9.72
CA ASP A 53 -5.44 -14.84 10.23
C ASP A 53 -4.70 -13.66 9.56
N PHE A 54 -5.16 -13.20 8.39
CA PHE A 54 -4.52 -12.09 7.66
C PHE A 54 -5.48 -11.06 7.06
N LEU A 55 -6.79 -11.28 7.12
CA LEU A 55 -7.80 -10.29 6.71
C LEU A 55 -8.58 -9.76 7.92
N PRO A 56 -9.11 -8.53 7.85
CA PRO A 56 -10.10 -8.03 8.81
C PRO A 56 -11.30 -8.98 8.90
N PRO A 57 -12.08 -8.95 10.00
CA PRO A 57 -13.24 -9.83 10.18
C PRO A 57 -14.18 -9.86 8.96
N PRO A 58 -14.78 -11.02 8.65
CA PRO A 58 -15.69 -11.14 7.51
C PRO A 58 -16.96 -10.32 7.73
N MET A 59 -17.59 -9.89 6.63
CA MET A 59 -18.85 -9.17 6.68
C MET A 59 -20.02 -10.13 6.88
N VAL A 60 -20.98 -9.76 7.72
CA VAL A 60 -22.29 -10.42 7.76
C VAL A 60 -23.19 -9.73 6.74
N LEU A 61 -23.58 -10.47 5.72
CA LEU A 61 -24.42 -9.97 4.64
C LEU A 61 -25.89 -10.20 4.97
N ALA A 62 -26.73 -9.20 4.68
CA ALA A 62 -28.18 -9.38 4.73
C ALA A 62 -28.63 -10.33 3.60
N PRO A 63 -29.79 -11.01 3.73
CA PRO A 63 -30.24 -12.00 2.74
C PRO A 63 -30.32 -11.50 1.29
N ASP A 64 -30.59 -10.21 1.09
CA ASP A 64 -30.71 -9.57 -0.23
C ASP A 64 -29.48 -8.72 -0.62
N ASP A 65 -28.42 -8.75 0.19
CA ASP A 65 -27.20 -8.00 -0.08
C ASP A 65 -26.38 -8.71 -1.17
N GLN A 66 -26.10 -8.00 -2.26
CA GLN A 66 -25.32 -8.52 -3.38
C GLN A 66 -23.80 -8.58 -3.11
N ALA A 67 -23.37 -8.27 -1.87
CA ALA A 67 -21.98 -8.28 -1.45
C ALA A 67 -21.10 -7.31 -2.26
N GLU A 68 -21.68 -6.20 -2.72
CA GLU A 68 -20.98 -5.17 -3.52
C GLU A 68 -19.90 -4.45 -2.71
N ARG A 69 -20.10 -4.38 -1.38
CA ARG A 69 -19.14 -3.79 -0.45
C ARG A 69 -17.90 -4.66 -0.34
N LEU A 70 -16.75 -4.02 -0.15
CA LEU A 70 -15.50 -4.71 0.10
C LEU A 70 -15.42 -5.12 1.58
N ARG A 71 -14.97 -6.35 1.83
CA ARG A 71 -14.51 -6.77 3.17
C ARG A 71 -13.24 -6.02 3.54
N ALA A 72 -12.30 -5.95 2.61
CA ALA A 72 -10.98 -5.37 2.85
C ALA A 72 -10.37 -4.79 1.57
N VAL A 73 -9.37 -3.92 1.75
CA VAL A 73 -8.43 -3.51 0.70
C VAL A 73 -7.01 -3.76 1.19
N VAL A 74 -6.26 -4.53 0.40
CA VAL A 74 -4.87 -4.89 0.68
C VAL A 74 -3.96 -4.14 -0.30
N PHE A 75 -2.96 -3.46 0.23
CA PHE A 75 -1.97 -2.71 -0.55
C PHE A 75 -0.64 -3.44 -0.53
N VAL A 76 -0.08 -3.69 -1.71
CA VAL A 76 1.19 -4.41 -1.89
C VAL A 76 2.03 -3.76 -2.98
N ARG A 77 3.34 -3.99 -2.95
CA ARG A 77 4.19 -3.72 -4.12
C ARG A 77 3.80 -4.66 -5.25
N ASP A 78 3.83 -4.19 -6.49
CA ASP A 78 3.59 -5.08 -7.63
C ASP A 78 4.61 -6.24 -7.63
N GLY A 79 4.15 -7.42 -8.02
CA GLY A 79 4.95 -8.65 -7.97
C GLY A 79 5.16 -9.27 -6.59
N THR A 80 4.60 -8.71 -5.50
CA THR A 80 4.67 -9.33 -4.17
C THR A 80 4.07 -10.75 -4.22
N PRO A 81 4.83 -11.80 -3.82
CA PRO A 81 4.34 -13.17 -3.92
C PRO A 81 3.29 -13.47 -2.84
N LYS A 82 2.53 -14.54 -3.06
CA LYS A 82 1.54 -15.07 -2.12
C LYS A 82 1.97 -16.42 -1.59
N ASP A 83 1.67 -16.66 -0.31
CA ASP A 83 1.57 -18.00 0.27
C ASP A 83 0.08 -18.35 0.39
N GLY A 84 -0.37 -19.28 -0.46
CA GLY A 84 -1.81 -19.50 -0.68
C GLY A 84 -2.50 -18.23 -1.20
N GLN A 85 -3.35 -17.62 -0.37
CA GLN A 85 -3.99 -16.33 -0.68
C GLN A 85 -3.31 -15.14 0.01
N ARG A 86 -2.47 -15.37 1.02
CA ARG A 86 -1.86 -14.32 1.82
C ARG A 86 -0.66 -13.73 1.09
N TYR A 87 -0.61 -12.41 0.92
CA TYR A 87 0.61 -11.74 0.47
C TYR A 87 1.69 -11.78 1.54
N VAL A 88 2.94 -12.07 1.15
CA VAL A 88 4.05 -12.25 2.12
C VAL A 88 4.53 -10.93 2.75
N ASP A 89 4.35 -9.80 2.05
CA ASP A 89 4.80 -8.47 2.48
C ASP A 89 3.74 -7.41 2.12
N THR A 90 2.70 -7.31 2.96
CA THR A 90 1.65 -6.30 2.81
C THR A 90 2.11 -4.95 3.35
N LEU A 91 1.89 -3.88 2.58
CA LEU A 91 2.16 -2.51 3.03
C LEU A 91 1.10 -2.03 4.02
N LEU A 92 -0.16 -2.29 3.69
CA LEU A 92 -1.31 -1.85 4.46
C LEU A 92 -2.49 -2.78 4.19
N VAL A 93 -3.32 -2.99 5.21
CA VAL A 93 -4.61 -3.68 5.09
C VAL A 93 -5.65 -2.80 5.78
N LEU A 94 -6.70 -2.43 5.06
CA LEU A 94 -7.85 -1.69 5.57
C LEU A 94 -9.10 -2.57 5.45
N THR A 95 -10.08 -2.37 6.32
CA THR A 95 -11.46 -2.79 6.03
C THR A 95 -11.98 -2.03 4.82
N GLY A 96 -12.98 -2.58 4.13
CA GLY A 96 -13.61 -1.83 3.02
C GLY A 96 -14.25 -0.53 3.49
N GLU A 97 -14.81 -0.50 4.71
CA GLU A 97 -15.38 0.71 5.30
C GLU A 97 -14.32 1.79 5.58
N GLU A 98 -13.16 1.41 6.12
CA GLU A 98 -12.04 2.35 6.30
C GLU A 98 -11.56 2.90 4.96
N TYR A 99 -11.43 2.04 3.94
CA TYR A 99 -11.05 2.47 2.60
C TYR A 99 -12.05 3.47 1.99
N GLU A 100 -13.35 3.18 2.09
CA GLU A 100 -14.42 4.06 1.58
C GLU A 100 -14.47 5.42 2.27
N LYS A 101 -14.14 5.47 3.56
CA LYS A 101 -14.16 6.70 4.36
C LYS A 101 -12.87 7.51 4.26
N SER A 102 -11.75 6.89 3.89
CA SER A 102 -10.48 7.57 3.74
C SER A 102 -10.40 8.35 2.43
N THR A 103 -9.82 9.54 2.50
CA THR A 103 -9.40 10.29 1.33
C THR A 103 -8.18 9.63 0.69
N PHE A 104 -7.94 9.96 -0.59
CA PHE A 104 -6.74 9.48 -1.27
C PHE A 104 -5.45 9.97 -0.58
N ASP A 105 -5.44 11.19 -0.05
CA ASP A 105 -4.29 11.77 0.66
C ASP A 105 -3.93 10.98 1.93
N GLU A 106 -4.93 10.59 2.73
CA GLU A 106 -4.72 9.78 3.93
C GLU A 106 -4.20 8.37 3.59
N ILE A 107 -4.74 7.75 2.54
CA ILE A 107 -4.27 6.45 2.06
C ILE A 107 -2.84 6.57 1.52
N HIS A 108 -2.58 7.61 0.71
CA HIS A 108 -1.28 7.89 0.14
C HIS A 108 -0.22 8.08 1.23
N GLY A 109 -0.51 8.89 2.25
CA GLY A 109 0.38 9.08 3.40
C GLY A 109 0.71 7.77 4.12
N ARG A 110 -0.30 6.94 4.42
CA ARG A 110 -0.08 5.64 5.09
C ARG A 110 0.74 4.66 4.24
N ILE A 111 0.54 4.65 2.92
CA ILE A 111 1.34 3.84 2.00
C ILE A 111 2.80 4.34 1.98
N CYS A 112 3.01 5.65 1.88
CA CYS A 112 4.34 6.25 1.94
C CYS A 112 5.05 5.94 3.27
N ASP A 113 4.34 6.03 4.40
CA ASP A 113 4.88 5.67 5.71
C ASP A 113 5.30 4.19 5.76
N ALA A 114 4.47 3.28 5.24
CA ALA A 114 4.78 1.87 5.14
C ALA A 114 5.99 1.59 4.23
N LEU A 115 6.10 2.29 3.09
CA LEU A 115 7.23 2.18 2.16
C LEU A 115 8.53 2.70 2.79
N ARG A 116 8.46 3.82 3.51
CA ARG A 116 9.58 4.43 4.23
C ARG A 116 10.11 3.49 5.31
N GLY A 117 9.20 2.83 6.05
CA GLY A 117 9.53 1.97 7.17
C GLY A 117 10.23 2.76 8.27
N ALA A 118 11.35 2.24 8.80
CA ALA A 118 12.10 2.90 9.86
C ALA A 118 13.05 4.02 9.38
N ARG A 119 13.07 4.34 8.08
CA ARG A 119 13.97 5.37 7.55
C ARG A 119 13.50 6.77 8.00
N PRO A 120 14.41 7.69 8.32
CA PRO A 120 14.05 9.09 8.56
C PRO A 120 13.41 9.71 7.32
N GLU A 121 12.31 10.42 7.51
CA GLU A 121 11.60 11.16 6.46
C GLU A 121 12.49 12.27 5.90
N VAL A 122 12.59 12.37 4.57
CA VAL A 122 13.20 13.53 3.91
C VAL A 122 12.23 14.71 4.01
N VAL A 123 12.67 15.79 4.66
CA VAL A 123 11.84 16.99 4.91
C VAL A 123 12.26 18.19 4.08
N MET A 124 13.46 18.16 3.49
CA MET A 124 13.95 19.25 2.65
C MET A 124 15.00 18.77 1.66
N GLU A 125 14.98 19.40 0.48
CA GLU A 125 15.99 19.28 -0.55
C GLU A 125 16.61 20.67 -0.81
N ALA A 126 17.95 20.76 -0.85
CA ALA A 126 18.68 21.99 -1.15
C ALA A 126 19.65 21.79 -2.31
N TRP A 127 19.55 22.65 -3.32
CA TRP A 127 20.39 22.60 -4.52
C TRP A 127 21.65 23.47 -4.37
N GLY A 128 22.80 22.85 -4.58
CA GLY A 128 24.08 23.53 -4.69
C GLY A 128 24.27 24.18 -6.06
N SER A 129 25.05 25.26 -6.12
CA SER A 129 25.43 25.90 -7.39
C SER A 129 26.32 25.02 -8.27
N ASP A 130 26.94 23.99 -7.69
CA ASP A 130 27.70 22.95 -8.38
C ASP A 130 26.81 21.83 -8.95
N GLY A 131 25.48 21.94 -8.80
CA GLY A 131 24.51 20.93 -9.22
C GLY A 131 24.40 19.74 -8.26
N SER A 132 25.04 19.79 -7.09
CA SER A 132 24.80 18.82 -6.03
C SER A 132 23.45 19.06 -5.35
N VAL A 133 22.92 18.02 -4.71
CA VAL A 133 21.65 18.06 -3.98
C VAL A 133 21.89 17.56 -2.56
N ARG A 134 21.50 18.36 -1.56
CA ARG A 134 21.49 17.94 -0.15
C ARG A 134 20.07 17.59 0.27
N LEU A 135 19.86 16.31 0.58
CA LEU A 135 18.65 15.83 1.25
C LEU A 135 18.84 15.97 2.76
N MET A 136 17.85 16.53 3.44
CA MET A 136 17.84 16.68 4.89
C MET A 136 16.64 15.93 5.46
N THR A 137 16.88 15.16 6.51
CA THR A 137 15.87 14.29 7.10
C THR A 137 15.36 14.86 8.42
N ARG A 138 14.18 14.40 8.84
CA ARG A 138 13.49 14.88 10.06
C ARG A 138 14.31 14.69 11.34
N ASP A 139 15.18 13.69 11.39
CA ASP A 139 16.09 13.44 12.52
C ASP A 139 17.33 14.34 12.52
N GLY A 140 17.45 15.27 11.56
CA GLY A 140 18.57 16.20 11.43
C GLY A 140 19.75 15.63 10.64
N SER A 141 19.68 14.38 10.17
CA SER A 141 20.71 13.83 9.28
C SER A 141 20.63 14.46 7.88
N SER A 142 21.69 14.31 7.10
CA SER A 142 21.68 14.77 5.71
C SER A 142 22.51 13.86 4.81
N ARG A 143 22.11 13.79 3.54
CA ARG A 143 22.82 13.08 2.48
C ARG A 143 23.09 14.03 1.33
N LEU A 144 24.34 14.10 0.89
CA LEU A 144 24.72 14.81 -0.33
C LEU A 144 24.68 13.84 -1.51
N LEU A 145 23.99 14.24 -2.57
CA LEU A 145 23.94 13.57 -3.86
C LEU A 145 24.75 14.41 -4.86
N ASN A 146 25.69 13.76 -5.55
CA ASN A 146 26.48 14.44 -6.56
C ASN A 146 25.76 14.46 -7.93
N PRO A 147 26.18 15.32 -8.88
CA PRO A 147 25.56 15.41 -10.20
C PRO A 147 25.55 14.10 -11.00
N GLU A 148 26.50 13.19 -10.75
CA GLU A 148 26.54 11.90 -11.45
C GLU A 148 25.45 10.95 -10.93
N GLU A 149 25.24 10.90 -9.61
CA GLU A 149 24.15 10.14 -8.99
C GLU A 149 22.79 10.63 -9.49
N LEU A 150 22.60 11.95 -9.60
CA LEU A 150 21.37 12.56 -10.13
C LEU A 150 21.13 12.24 -11.61
N ARG A 151 22.18 12.09 -12.41
CA ARG A 151 22.05 11.66 -13.81
C ARG A 151 21.66 10.20 -13.91
N ARG A 152 22.20 9.33 -13.03
CA ARG A 152 21.86 7.91 -13.00
C ARG A 152 20.43 7.67 -12.52
N SER A 153 19.89 8.49 -11.63
CA SER A 153 18.51 8.35 -11.16
C SER A 153 17.45 8.81 -12.18
N ARG A 154 17.86 9.40 -13.31
CA ARG A 154 16.96 9.93 -14.36
C ARG A 154 16.97 9.10 -15.65
N GLY A 155 17.82 8.08 -15.75
CA GLY A 155 17.93 7.18 -16.91
C GLY A 155 17.42 5.79 -16.59
#